data_AF-A0A435TZQ0-F1
#
_entry.id   AF-A0A435TZQ0-F1
#
_cell.length_a   1.000
_cell.length_b   1.000
_cell.length_c   1.000
_cell.angle_alpha   90.00
_cell.angle_beta   90.00
_cell.angle_gamma   90.00
#
_symmetry.space_group_name_H-M   'P 1'
#
loop_
_entity.id
_entity.type
_entity.pdbx_description
1 polymer ?
#
loop_
_entity_poly.entity_id
_entity_poly.type
_entity_poly.pdbx_seq_one_letter_code
_entity_poly.pdbx_strand_id
1 'polypeptide(L)'
;MTSPEDAFRQTGWPGLRARLFHLYFVLRRPMTLGVRGLIHDTASRSVFLIRHTYVPGWQLPGGGVEVGETMNEALARELAEE
;
A
#
# COMPACT_ATOMS: atom_id res chain seq x y z
N MET A 1 17.70 -23.31 9.90
CA MET A 1 17.17 -22.50 8.77
C MET A 1 15.88 -21.86 9.24
N THR A 2 15.99 -20.70 9.89
CA THR A 2 14.85 -19.91 10.36
C THR A 2 14.38 -19.03 9.21
N SER A 3 13.16 -19.27 8.73
CA SER A 3 12.54 -18.46 7.68
C SER A 3 12.14 -17.09 8.24
N PRO A 4 12.34 -15.97 7.53
CA PRO A 4 12.14 -14.61 8.04
C PRO A 4 10.67 -14.19 8.20
N GLU A 5 9.72 -15.13 8.23
CA GLU A 5 8.28 -14.87 8.14
C GLU A 5 7.51 -14.98 9.47
N ASP A 6 8.19 -15.23 10.59
CA ASP A 6 7.54 -15.35 11.89
C ASP A 6 7.89 -14.21 12.87
N ALA A 7 6.81 -13.65 13.43
CA ALA A 7 6.72 -12.86 14.66
C ALA A 7 7.04 -11.36 14.60
N PHE A 8 6.08 -10.58 14.06
CA PHE A 8 5.91 -9.18 14.48
C PHE A 8 4.85 -9.07 15.59
N ARG A 9 5.25 -9.39 16.83
CA ARG A 9 4.53 -8.91 18.01
C ARG A 9 5.20 -7.62 18.48
N GLN A 10 4.75 -6.49 17.95
CA GLN A 10 5.13 -5.18 18.50
C GLN A 10 4.45 -4.97 19.87
N THR A 11 5.18 -5.25 20.94
CA THR A 11 4.78 -4.91 22.30
C THR A 11 5.76 -3.85 22.84
N GLY A 12 5.26 -2.65 23.18
CA GLY A 12 6.04 -1.60 23.87
C GLY A 12 5.81 -0.16 23.38
N TRP A 13 6.68 0.77 23.84
CA TRP A 13 6.71 2.22 23.58
C TRP A 13 6.51 2.69 22.10
N PRO A 14 6.90 1.91 21.06
CA PRO A 14 6.55 2.20 19.67
C PRO A 14 5.04 2.23 19.39
N GLY A 15 4.24 1.46 20.15
CA GLY A 15 2.78 1.40 20.00
C GLY A 15 2.06 2.67 20.45
N LEU A 16 2.60 3.40 21.43
CA LEU A 16 1.99 4.66 21.89
C LEU A 16 2.24 5.81 20.89
N ARG A 17 3.45 5.86 20.32
CA ARG A 17 3.77 6.78 19.22
C ARG A 17 2.99 6.44 17.96
N ALA A 18 2.90 5.15 17.59
CA ALA A 18 2.08 4.71 16.49
C ALA A 18 0.62 5.15 16.65
N ARG A 19 0.04 5.03 17.86
CA ARG A 19 -1.32 5.51 18.16
C ARG A 19 -1.48 7.02 18.06
N LEU A 20 -0.51 7.81 18.54
CA LEU A 20 -0.55 9.27 18.41
C LEU A 20 -0.43 9.73 16.95
N PHE A 21 0.47 9.12 16.17
CA PHE A 21 0.55 9.37 14.73
C PHE A 21 -0.74 8.92 14.03
N HIS A 22 -1.32 7.78 14.40
CA HIS A 22 -2.61 7.33 13.86
C HIS A 22 -3.71 8.34 14.14
N LEU A 23 -3.81 8.85 15.38
CA LEU A 23 -4.82 9.83 15.76
C LEU A 23 -4.62 11.17 15.02
N TYR A 24 -3.37 11.62 14.88
CA TYR A 24 -3.03 12.81 14.09
C TYR A 24 -3.36 12.62 12.60
N PHE A 25 -3.05 11.46 12.02
CA PHE A 25 -3.41 11.14 10.63
C PHE A 25 -4.92 11.08 10.43
N VAL A 26 -5.67 10.45 11.35
CA VAL A 26 -7.14 10.43 11.33
C VAL A 26 -7.72 11.83 11.45
N LEU A 27 -7.15 12.69 12.31
CA LEU A 27 -7.59 14.08 12.49
C LEU A 27 -7.24 14.99 11.30
N ARG A 28 -6.12 14.73 10.59
CA ARG A 28 -5.62 15.57 9.48
C ARG A 28 -6.06 15.08 8.10
N ARG A 29 -6.36 13.79 7.95
CA ARG A 29 -6.78 13.12 6.71
C ARG A 29 -7.88 12.08 7.05
N PRO A 30 -9.14 12.50 7.28
CA PRO A 30 -10.22 11.62 7.77
C PRO A 30 -10.61 10.51 6.78
N MET A 31 -10.06 10.52 5.57
CA MET A 31 -10.29 9.50 4.55
C MET A 31 -8.95 9.09 3.94
N THR A 32 -8.48 7.87 4.26
CA THR A 32 -7.42 7.20 3.50
C THR A 32 -8.09 6.47 2.35
N LEU A 33 -8.11 7.09 1.17
CA LEU A 33 -8.61 6.45 -0.03
C LEU A 33 -7.42 5.84 -0.78
N GLY A 34 -7.57 4.59 -1.22
CA GLY A 34 -6.54 3.88 -1.97
C GLY A 34 -7.10 3.30 -3.25
N VAL A 35 -6.24 3.14 -4.25
CA VAL A 35 -6.59 2.54 -5.54
C VAL A 35 -5.61 1.41 -5.87
N ARG A 36 -6.11 0.35 -6.50
CA ARG A 36 -5.30 -0.77 -6.99
C ARG A 36 -5.67 -1.05 -8.44
N GLY A 37 -4.65 -1.23 -9.29
CA GLY A 37 -4.81 -1.51 -10.71
C GLY A 37 -4.68 -3.00 -11.02
N LEU A 38 -5.59 -3.52 -11.84
CA LEU A 38 -5.46 -4.84 -12.44
C LEU A 38 -5.07 -4.67 -13.91
N ILE A 39 -3.77 -4.83 -14.21
CA ILE A 39 -3.28 -4.78 -15.60
C ILE A 39 -3.21 -6.21 -16.12
N HIS A 40 -4.09 -6.50 -17.07
CA HIS A 40 -4.18 -7.80 -17.72
C HIS A 40 -3.63 -7.69 -19.15
N ASP A 41 -2.56 -8.42 -19.43
CA ASP A 41 -2.09 -8.63 -20.79
C ASP A 41 -2.89 -9.78 -21.41
N THR A 42 -3.79 -9.41 -22.32
CA THR A 42 -4.66 -10.36 -23.03
C THR A 42 -3.91 -11.26 -24.01
N ALA A 43 -2.76 -10.81 -24.52
CA ALA A 43 -1.98 -11.59 -25.48
C ALA A 43 -1.25 -12.75 -24.78
N SER A 44 -0.67 -12.49 -23.61
CA SER A 44 0.04 -13.51 -22.81
C SER A 44 -0.83 -14.16 -21.72
N ARG A 45 -2.08 -13.70 -21.53
CA ARG A 45 -2.97 -14.08 -20.42
C ARG A 45 -2.31 -13.94 -19.04
N SER A 46 -1.57 -12.86 -18.86
CA SER A 46 -0.81 -12.60 -17.63
C SER A 46 -1.28 -11.33 -16.94
N VAL A 47 -1.05 -11.25 -15.62
CA VAL A 47 -1.38 -10.08 -14.81
C VAL A 47 -0.10 -9.49 -14.26
N PHE A 48 0.02 -8.17 -14.37
CA PHE A 48 1.15 -7.45 -13.78
C PHE A 48 1.00 -7.33 -12.27
N LEU A 49 2.04 -7.74 -11.55
CA LEU A 49 2.12 -7.70 -10.10
C LEU A 49 3.45 -7.13 -9.67
N ILE A 50 3.45 -6.43 -8.55
CA ILE A 50 4.64 -5.87 -7.93
C ILE A 50 5.01 -6.63 -6.66
N ARG A 51 6.30 -6.64 -6.34
CA ARG A 51 6.84 -7.22 -5.10
C ARG A 51 7.57 -6.13 -4.33
N HIS A 52 6.95 -5.64 -3.26
CA HIS A 52 7.60 -4.69 -2.37
C HIS A 52 8.60 -5.39 -1.44
N THR A 53 9.65 -4.67 -1.05
CA THR A 53 10.68 -5.18 -0.12
C THR A 53 10.19 -5.25 1.33
N TYR A 54 9.11 -4.52 1.67
CA TYR A 54 8.63 -4.34 3.05
C TYR A 54 7.49 -5.28 3.46
N VAL A 55 6.84 -5.94 2.50
CA VAL A 55 5.75 -6.89 2.75
C VAL A 55 5.94 -8.11 1.87
N PRO A 56 5.89 -9.32 2.43
CA PRO A 56 6.03 -10.53 1.63
C PRO A 56 4.82 -10.70 0.69
N GLY A 57 5.07 -11.32 -0.46
CA GLY A 57 4.04 -11.66 -1.44
C GLY A 57 4.01 -10.76 -2.68
N TRP A 58 3.17 -11.14 -3.64
CA TRP A 58 2.88 -10.38 -4.85
C TRP A 58 1.59 -9.59 -4.65
N GLN A 59 1.57 -8.34 -5.10
CA GLN A 59 0.46 -7.41 -4.89
C GLN A 59 0.13 -6.68 -6.20
N LEU A 60 -1.11 -6.23 -6.33
CA LEU A 60 -1.51 -5.36 -7.44
C LEU A 60 -0.84 -3.99 -7.27
N PRO A 61 -0.39 -3.33 -8.35
CA PRO A 61 0.16 -1.97 -8.25
C PRO A 61 -0.90 -0.96 -7.79
N GLY A 62 -0.41 0.14 -7.24
CA GLY A 62 -1.24 1.27 -6.80
C GLY A 62 -1.03 1.67 -5.36
N GLY A 63 -1.57 2.83 -5.01
CA GLY A 63 -1.27 3.49 -3.75
C GLY A 63 -2.39 4.41 -3.25
N GLY A 64 -1.99 5.49 -2.59
CA GLY A 64 -2.91 6.45 -1.99
C GLY A 64 -3.49 7.40 -3.02
N VAL A 65 -4.79 7.69 -2.89
CA VAL A 65 -5.45 8.78 -3.63
C VAL A 65 -5.25 10.06 -2.83
N GLU A 66 -4.62 11.06 -3.44
CA GLU A 66 -4.39 12.35 -2.79
C GLU A 66 -5.64 13.25 -2.83
N VAL A 67 -5.64 14.29 -1.99
CA VAL A 67 -6.80 15.19 -1.87
C VAL A 67 -7.00 15.97 -3.16
N GLY A 68 -8.19 15.82 -3.75
CA GLY A 68 -8.54 16.48 -5.02
C GLY A 68 -8.18 15.66 -6.27
N GLU A 69 -7.60 14.47 -6.10
CA GLU A 69 -7.29 13.54 -7.19
C GLU A 69 -8.45 12.52 -7.37
N THR A 70 -8.77 12.18 -8.62
CA THR A 70 -9.68 11.05 -8.90
C THR A 70 -8.94 9.72 -8.74
N MET A 71 -9.68 8.64 -8.50
CA MET A 71 -9.06 7.29 -8.41
C MET A 71 -8.27 6.91 -9.66
N ASN A 72 -8.73 7.34 -10.84
CA ASN A 72 -8.06 7.09 -12.11
C ASN A 72 -6.74 7.86 -12.24
N GLU A 73 -6.73 9.14 -11.84
CA GLU A 73 -5.51 9.96 -11.85
C GLU A 73 -4.47 9.41 -10.86
N ALA A 74 -4.91 9.07 -9.65
CA ALA A 74 -4.06 8.44 -8.65
C ALA A 74 -3.45 7.15 -9.16
N LEU A 75 -4.24 6.30 -9.79
CA LEU A 75 -3.74 5.03 -10.33
C LEU A 75 -2.76 5.24 -11.48
N ALA A 76 -3.03 6.20 -12.38
CA ALA A 76 -2.14 6.49 -13.50
C ALA A 76 -0.79 7.06 -13.04
N ARG A 77 -0.80 7.93 -12.01
CA ARG A 77 0.42 8.46 -11.38
C ARG A 77 1.23 7.35 -10.73
N GLU A 78 0.60 6.54 -9.88
CA GLU A 78 1.27 5.42 -9.19
C GLU A 78 1.88 4.42 -10.19
N LEU A 79 1.16 4.08 -11.26
CA LEU A 79 1.67 3.20 -12.32
C LEU A 79 2.82 3.79 -13.14
N ALA A 80 2.96 5.11 -13.17
CA ALA A 80 4.08 5.76 -13.84
C ALA A 80 5.32 5.92 -12.94
N GLU A 81 5.11 5.91 -11.61
CA GLU A 81 6.18 6.00 -10.61
C GLU A 81 6.79 4.62 -10.26
N GLU A 82 5.99 3.55 -10.32
CA GLU A 82 6.41 2.14 -10.12
C GLU A 82 6.95 1.46 -11.38
#